data_AF-A0A8J3T0W0-F1
#
_entry.id   AF-A0A8J3T0W0-F1
#
_cell.length_a   1.000
_cell.length_b   1.000
_cell.length_c   1.000
_cell.angle_alpha   90.00
_cell.angle_beta   90.00
_cell.angle_gamma   90.00
#
_symmetry.space_group_name_H-M   'P 1'
#
loop_
_entity.id
_entity.type
_entity.pdbx_description
1 polymer ?
#
loop_
_entity_poly.entity_id
_entity_poly.type
_entity_poly.pdbx_seq_one_letter_code
_entity_poly.pdbx_strand_id
1 'polypeptide(L)'
;MAHAFSVAIVIRLLIPSLLFIPACLMLVSVVPGSRTGPVLLSLGAMVGFVRMRLTGRRQMAVATVARFSSQGVEMEDVYGSRTRLQWRNVERIDVVETRIPSPRTVTDAGRVVVRTGARRCVGLVGWGEYEIPRNASGWLLAHRDRLPVDPATGLREIGIPLGVVDPLWEHGPMGERVRRRILRRESQ
;
A
#
# COMPACT_ATOMS: atom_id res chain seq x y z
N MET A 1 26.60 7.47 3.56
CA MET A 1 25.98 8.33 2.52
C MET A 1 24.47 8.42 2.79
N ALA A 2 24.01 9.38 3.61
CA ALA A 2 22.67 9.30 4.24
C ALA A 2 21.77 10.53 4.03
N HIS A 3 21.98 11.34 2.98
CA HIS A 3 21.24 12.60 2.78
C HIS A 3 20.28 12.62 1.58
N ALA A 4 20.38 11.69 0.62
CA ALA A 4 19.55 11.70 -0.59
C ALA A 4 18.08 11.30 -0.35
N PHE A 5 17.82 10.40 0.60
CA PHE A 5 16.49 9.80 0.81
C PHE A 5 15.43 10.77 1.36
N SER A 6 15.84 11.80 2.10
CA SER A 6 14.89 12.82 2.61
C SER A 6 14.30 13.64 1.46
N VAL A 7 15.14 13.99 0.48
CA VAL A 7 14.81 14.94 -0.60
C VAL A 7 13.68 14.42 -1.50
N ALA A 8 13.71 13.16 -1.93
CA ALA A 8 12.69 12.63 -2.86
C ALA A 8 11.29 12.52 -2.23
N ILE A 9 11.19 12.18 -0.94
CA ILE A 9 9.92 12.11 -0.22
C ILE A 9 9.41 13.51 0.08
N VAL A 10 10.29 14.40 0.54
CA VAL A 10 9.99 15.82 0.77
C VAL A 10 9.52 16.50 -0.53
N ILE A 11 10.17 16.25 -1.68
CA ILE A 11 9.74 16.78 -2.99
C ILE A 11 8.36 16.25 -3.40
N ARG A 12 8.08 14.95 -3.28
CA ARG A 12 6.76 14.38 -3.63
C ARG A 12 5.60 14.86 -2.74
N LEU A 13 5.90 15.31 -1.52
CA LEU A 13 4.94 15.97 -0.62
C LEU A 13 4.87 17.48 -0.87
N LEU A 14 6.01 18.14 -1.02
CA LEU A 14 6.09 19.60 -1.18
C LEU A 14 5.58 20.07 -2.54
N ILE A 15 5.89 19.45 -3.68
CA ILE A 15 5.44 19.96 -5.00
C ILE A 15 3.93 20.23 -5.04
N PRO A 16 3.03 19.27 -4.69
CA PRO A 16 1.60 19.56 -4.68
C PRO A 16 1.20 20.59 -3.60
N SER A 17 1.88 20.64 -2.45
CA SER A 17 1.66 21.70 -1.45
C SER A 17 2.14 23.09 -1.91
N LEU A 18 3.22 23.16 -2.69
CA LEU A 18 3.84 24.38 -3.21
C LEU A 18 3.01 24.99 -4.35
N LEU A 19 2.21 24.18 -5.04
CA LEU A 19 1.18 24.62 -5.99
C LEU A 19 -0.15 24.94 -5.31
N PHE A 20 -0.47 24.28 -4.19
CA PHE A 20 -1.67 24.56 -3.39
C PHE A 20 -1.60 25.90 -2.65
N ILE A 21 -0.43 26.27 -2.12
CA ILE A 21 -0.19 27.56 -1.45
C ILE A 21 -0.56 28.77 -2.33
N PRO A 22 -0.04 28.95 -3.57
CA PRO A 22 -0.41 30.08 -4.43
C PRO A 22 -1.88 30.03 -4.86
N ALA A 23 -2.48 28.84 -5.04
CA ALA A 23 -3.91 28.72 -5.31
C ALA A 23 -4.76 29.23 -4.12
N CYS A 24 -4.37 28.90 -2.88
CA CYS A 24 -5.01 29.46 -1.69
C CYS A 24 -4.76 30.97 -1.54
N LEU A 25 -3.55 31.46 -1.83
CA LEU A 25 -3.23 32.89 -1.76
C LEU A 25 -4.04 33.72 -2.79
N MET A 26 -4.21 33.21 -4.00
CA MET A 26 -5.12 33.79 -5.02
C MET A 26 -6.58 33.84 -4.53
N LEU A 27 -7.03 32.79 -3.85
CA LEU A 27 -8.40 32.72 -3.34
C LEU A 27 -8.63 33.71 -2.17
N VAL A 28 -7.59 33.98 -1.37
CA VAL A 28 -7.67 34.96 -0.27
C VAL A 28 -7.40 36.41 -0.74
N SER A 29 -6.71 36.64 -1.86
CA SER A 29 -6.52 38.01 -2.40
C SER A 29 -7.83 38.72 -2.79
N VAL A 30 -8.94 37.99 -2.85
CA VAL A 30 -10.29 38.51 -3.12
C VAL A 30 -10.94 39.10 -1.84
N VAL A 31 -10.38 38.87 -0.64
CA VAL A 31 -10.95 39.34 0.63
C VAL A 31 -10.20 40.59 1.14
N PRO A 32 -10.77 41.80 1.07
CA PRO A 32 -10.10 43.01 1.52
C PRO A 32 -10.09 43.08 3.07
N GLY A 33 -8.94 43.45 3.65
CA GLY A 33 -8.91 44.03 5.00
C GLY A 33 -8.16 43.26 6.11
N SER A 34 -7.65 42.04 5.90
CA SER A 34 -6.80 41.39 6.91
C SER A 34 -5.54 40.73 6.34
N ARG A 35 -4.37 41.09 6.88
CA ARG A 35 -3.07 40.52 6.47
C ARG A 35 -2.71 39.22 7.20
N THR A 36 -3.39 38.91 8.31
CA THR A 36 -3.13 37.75 9.18
C THR A 36 -4.05 36.55 8.89
N GLY A 37 -5.29 36.79 8.44
CA GLY A 37 -6.23 35.75 8.00
C GLY A 37 -5.68 34.77 6.94
N PRO A 38 -4.97 35.22 5.88
CA PRO A 38 -4.46 34.32 4.83
C PRO A 38 -3.47 33.27 5.35
N VAL A 39 -2.61 33.67 6.30
CA VAL A 39 -1.53 32.83 6.83
C VAL A 39 -2.09 31.72 7.72
N LEU A 40 -3.04 32.05 8.60
CA LEU A 40 -3.70 31.05 9.46
C LEU A 40 -4.53 30.05 8.65
N LEU A 41 -5.23 30.53 7.62
CA LEU A 41 -6.11 29.68 6.79
C LEU A 41 -5.31 28.72 5.90
N SER A 42 -4.20 29.17 5.32
CA SER A 42 -3.27 28.31 4.56
C SER A 42 -2.54 27.31 5.45
N LEU A 43 -2.10 27.71 6.66
CA LEU A 43 -1.51 26.78 7.64
C LEU A 43 -2.51 25.71 8.08
N GLY A 44 -3.75 26.10 8.37
CA GLY A 44 -4.85 25.20 8.72
C GLY A 44 -5.18 24.21 7.61
N ALA A 45 -5.25 24.67 6.36
CA ALA A 45 -5.48 23.81 5.20
C ALA A 45 -4.33 22.81 4.97
N MET A 46 -3.07 23.24 5.15
CA MET A 46 -1.90 22.36 5.04
C MET A 46 -1.90 21.27 6.13
N VAL A 47 -2.18 21.63 7.39
CA VAL A 47 -2.32 20.68 8.50
C VAL A 47 -3.48 19.72 8.25
N GLY A 48 -4.63 20.23 7.77
CA GLY A 48 -5.79 19.43 7.39
C GLY A 48 -5.49 18.41 6.29
N PHE A 49 -4.81 18.82 5.23
CA PHE A 49 -4.42 17.95 4.11
C PHE A 49 -3.41 16.88 4.53
N VAL A 50 -2.37 17.25 5.28
CA VAL A 50 -1.39 16.31 5.84
C VAL A 50 -2.09 15.31 6.76
N ARG A 51 -2.98 15.77 7.65
CA ARG A 51 -3.78 14.90 8.53
C ARG A 51 -4.69 13.97 7.73
N MET A 52 -5.39 14.44 6.69
CA MET A 52 -6.23 13.60 5.83
C MET A 52 -5.43 12.48 5.16
N ARG A 53 -4.25 12.80 4.62
CA ARG A 53 -3.35 11.84 3.96
C ARG A 53 -2.77 10.82 4.94
N LEU A 54 -2.44 11.23 6.16
CA LEU A 54 -2.00 10.34 7.24
C LEU A 54 -3.13 9.44 7.76
N THR A 55 -4.33 9.99 8.00
CA THR A 55 -5.48 9.22 8.49
C THR A 55 -5.95 8.19 7.46
N GLY A 56 -6.05 8.54 6.18
CA GLY A 56 -6.44 7.58 5.14
C GLY A 56 -5.42 6.45 4.96
N ARG A 57 -4.11 6.74 5.09
CA ARG A 57 -3.06 5.71 5.12
C ARG A 57 -3.16 4.83 6.37
N ARG A 58 -3.39 5.43 7.55
CA ARG A 58 -3.58 4.68 8.80
C ARG A 58 -4.82 3.78 8.75
N GLN A 59 -5.96 4.25 8.24
CA GLN A 59 -7.18 3.44 8.14
C GLN A 59 -7.00 2.21 7.23
N MET A 60 -6.28 2.34 6.11
CA MET A 60 -5.94 1.17 5.27
C MET A 60 -4.96 0.20 5.94
N ALA A 61 -4.00 0.72 6.73
CA ALA A 61 -3.05 -0.11 7.47
C ALA A 61 -3.68 -0.80 8.70
N VAL A 62 -4.61 -0.15 9.39
CA VAL A 62 -5.29 -0.65 10.60
C VAL A 62 -6.12 -1.92 10.33
N ALA A 63 -6.55 -2.14 9.10
CA ALA A 63 -7.35 -3.30 8.71
C ALA A 63 -6.63 -4.30 7.79
N THR A 64 -5.33 -4.14 7.54
CA THR A 64 -4.51 -5.18 6.86
C THR A 64 -3.49 -5.72 7.86
N VAL A 65 -3.66 -6.96 8.31
CA VAL A 65 -2.87 -7.56 9.39
C VAL A 65 -1.92 -8.61 8.83
N ALA A 66 -0.61 -8.37 8.94
CA ALA A 66 0.42 -9.37 8.67
C ALA A 66 0.85 -10.06 9.98
N ARG A 67 0.67 -11.38 10.06
CA ARG A 67 1.10 -12.23 11.18
C ARG A 67 2.34 -13.02 10.77
N PHE A 68 3.41 -12.91 11.56
CA PHE A 68 4.66 -13.62 11.33
C PHE A 68 4.79 -14.79 12.31
N SER A 69 4.93 -16.01 11.80
CA SER A 69 5.07 -17.23 12.61
C SER A 69 6.43 -17.91 12.38
N SER A 70 6.68 -19.01 13.10
CA SER A 70 7.81 -19.89 12.83
C SER A 70 7.70 -20.61 11.47
N GLN A 71 6.48 -20.79 10.96
CA GLN A 71 6.19 -21.52 9.71
C GLN A 71 6.14 -20.62 8.48
N GLY A 72 5.70 -19.36 8.61
CA GLY A 72 5.55 -18.45 7.47
C GLY A 72 5.05 -17.06 7.83
N VAL A 73 4.50 -16.40 6.82
CA VAL A 73 3.75 -15.15 6.94
C VAL A 73 2.31 -15.41 6.50
N GLU A 74 1.37 -14.96 7.33
CA GLU A 74 -0.03 -14.84 6.94
C GLU A 74 -0.37 -13.35 6.79
N MET A 75 -1.15 -12.99 5.79
CA MET A 75 -1.72 -11.66 5.67
C MET A 75 -3.22 -11.75 5.48
N GLU A 76 -3.96 -10.99 6.27
CA GLU A 76 -5.41 -10.87 6.23
C GLU A 76 -5.78 -9.43 5.89
N ASP A 77 -6.58 -9.23 4.84
CA ASP A 77 -6.99 -7.89 4.39
C ASP A 77 -8.32 -7.42 4.98
N VAL A 78 -8.65 -6.15 4.71
CA VAL A 78 -9.88 -5.47 5.15
C VAL A 78 -11.17 -6.19 4.70
N TYR A 79 -11.08 -6.96 3.63
CA TYR A 79 -12.20 -7.64 2.97
C TYR A 79 -12.31 -9.12 3.39
N GLY A 80 -11.42 -9.60 4.27
CA GLY A 80 -11.39 -10.98 4.72
C GLY A 80 -10.71 -11.94 3.75
N SER A 81 -9.92 -11.46 2.77
CA SER A 81 -9.02 -12.33 2.01
C SER A 81 -7.79 -12.67 2.85
N ARG A 82 -7.40 -13.94 2.83
CA ARG A 82 -6.27 -14.45 3.62
C ARG A 82 -5.25 -15.11 2.72
N THR A 83 -4.01 -14.63 2.80
CA THR A 83 -2.87 -15.12 2.04
C THR A 83 -1.89 -15.78 3.00
N ARG A 84 -1.47 -17.02 2.75
CA ARG A 84 -0.45 -17.71 3.56
C ARG A 84 0.74 -18.12 2.70
N LEU A 85 1.93 -17.70 3.11
CA LEU A 85 3.19 -18.06 2.46
C LEU A 85 4.15 -18.66 3.49
N GLN A 86 4.47 -19.94 3.35
CA GLN A 86 5.39 -20.65 4.23
C GLN A 86 6.84 -20.23 3.92
N TRP A 87 7.71 -20.10 4.93
CA TRP A 87 9.09 -19.62 4.73
C TRP A 87 9.88 -20.46 3.72
N ARG A 88 9.66 -21.78 3.70
CA ARG A 88 10.26 -22.72 2.74
C ARG A 88 9.83 -22.50 1.28
N ASN A 89 8.71 -21.83 1.05
CA ASN A 89 8.13 -21.58 -0.27
C ASN A 89 8.30 -20.12 -0.74
N VAL A 90 8.92 -19.26 0.07
CA VAL A 90 9.31 -17.91 -0.37
C VAL A 90 10.42 -18.06 -1.39
N GLU A 91 10.21 -17.59 -2.62
CA GLU A 91 11.23 -17.60 -3.67
C GLU A 91 12.10 -16.34 -3.61
N ARG A 92 11.47 -15.17 -3.48
CA ARG A 92 12.14 -13.87 -3.64
C ARG A 92 11.46 -12.75 -2.85
N ILE A 93 12.22 -11.70 -2.60
CA ILE A 93 11.72 -10.39 -2.18
C ILE A 93 11.63 -9.54 -3.45
N ASP A 94 10.44 -9.06 -3.80
CA ASP A 94 10.17 -8.41 -5.09
C ASP A 94 8.98 -7.43 -4.99
N VAL A 95 8.74 -6.64 -6.03
CA VAL A 95 7.64 -5.69 -6.12
C VAL A 95 6.31 -6.43 -6.33
N VAL A 96 5.51 -6.53 -5.27
CA VAL A 96 4.16 -7.07 -5.32
C VAL A 96 3.20 -6.01 -5.86
N GLU A 97 2.47 -6.33 -6.93
CA GLU A 97 1.40 -5.49 -7.46
C GLU A 97 0.05 -5.84 -6.81
N THR A 98 -0.42 -4.99 -5.89
CA THR A 98 -1.76 -5.12 -5.29
C THR A 98 -2.78 -4.33 -6.10
N ARG A 99 -3.94 -4.94 -6.39
CA ARG A 99 -5.08 -4.26 -7.02
C ARG A 99 -6.22 -4.20 -6.01
N ILE A 100 -6.76 -2.99 -5.82
CA ILE A 100 -7.97 -2.83 -5.00
C ILE A 100 -9.11 -3.57 -5.72
N PRO A 101 -9.92 -4.43 -5.06
CA PRO A 101 -10.91 -5.31 -5.70
C PRO A 101 -12.07 -4.63 -6.46
N SER A 102 -12.00 -3.31 -6.65
CA SER A 102 -12.96 -2.51 -7.40
C SER A 102 -12.23 -1.36 -8.12
N PRO A 103 -11.59 -1.61 -9.28
CA PRO A 103 -11.16 -0.58 -10.22
C PRO A 103 -12.40 -0.10 -11.01
N ARG A 104 -13.33 0.43 -10.25
CA ARG A 104 -14.54 1.09 -10.72
C ARG A 104 -14.19 2.06 -11.89
N THR A 105 -15.00 2.26 -12.94
CA THR A 105 -14.69 3.23 -14.07
C THR A 105 -15.73 4.36 -14.29
N VAL A 106 -15.35 5.66 -14.17
CA VAL A 106 -16.28 6.82 -14.26
C VAL A 106 -16.62 7.07 -15.72
N THR A 107 -17.91 7.02 -16.05
CA THR A 107 -18.44 7.37 -17.37
C THR A 107 -19.39 8.56 -17.24
N ASP A 108 -19.57 9.31 -18.33
CA ASP A 108 -20.33 10.59 -18.38
C ASP A 108 -21.82 10.51 -17.94
N ALA A 109 -22.34 9.31 -17.67
CA ALA A 109 -23.75 9.07 -17.33
C ALA A 109 -24.04 9.03 -15.80
N GLY A 110 -23.34 9.83 -15.00
CA GLY A 110 -23.67 10.07 -13.59
C GLY A 110 -23.46 8.91 -12.60
N ARG A 111 -22.92 7.77 -13.02
CA ARG A 111 -22.51 6.69 -12.10
C ARG A 111 -21.04 6.86 -11.70
N VAL A 112 -20.80 7.16 -10.43
CA VAL A 112 -19.44 7.30 -9.88
C VAL A 112 -18.79 5.93 -9.75
N VAL A 113 -17.74 5.71 -10.52
CA VAL A 113 -16.98 4.46 -10.44
C VAL A 113 -15.45 4.79 -10.55
N VAL A 114 -14.70 4.89 -9.43
CA VAL A 114 -13.26 5.32 -9.33
C VAL A 114 -12.18 4.28 -9.73
N ARG A 115 -11.36 4.48 -10.78
CA ARG A 115 -10.30 3.52 -11.19
C ARG A 115 -9.06 3.65 -10.32
N THR A 116 -9.04 2.92 -9.21
CA THR A 116 -7.83 2.77 -8.39
C THR A 116 -6.79 1.92 -9.11
N GLY A 117 -5.73 2.58 -9.60
CA GLY A 117 -4.58 1.92 -10.20
C GLY A 117 -3.89 0.96 -9.21
N ALA A 118 -3.17 -0.02 -9.75
CA ALA A 118 -2.51 -1.02 -8.94
C ALA A 118 -1.40 -0.40 -8.08
N ARG A 119 -1.42 -0.69 -6.77
CA ARG A 119 -0.43 -0.22 -5.81
C ARG A 119 0.72 -1.22 -5.74
N ARG A 120 1.88 -0.78 -6.20
CA ARG A 120 3.14 -1.53 -6.14
C ARG A 120 3.87 -1.22 -4.83
N CYS A 121 4.37 -2.26 -4.17
CA CYS A 121 5.27 -2.15 -3.03
C CYS A 121 6.07 -3.43 -2.87
N VAL A 122 7.26 -3.35 -2.26
CA VAL A 122 8.10 -4.54 -2.05
C VAL A 122 7.46 -5.46 -1.00
N GLY A 123 7.52 -6.75 -1.26
CA GLY A 123 6.92 -7.81 -0.47
C GLY A 123 7.61 -9.15 -0.69
N LEU A 124 6.96 -10.23 -0.25
CA LEU A 124 7.42 -11.60 -0.47
C LEU A 124 6.68 -12.20 -1.66
N VAL A 125 7.38 -12.95 -2.52
CA VAL A 125 6.76 -13.72 -3.60
C VAL A 125 7.17 -15.19 -3.51
N GLY A 126 6.23 -16.09 -3.78
CA GLY A 126 6.47 -17.53 -3.84
C GLY A 126 5.18 -18.34 -3.80
N TRP A 127 5.27 -19.62 -3.44
CA TRP A 127 4.17 -20.58 -3.57
C TRP A 127 3.36 -20.75 -2.28
N GLY A 128 2.06 -20.46 -2.31
CA GLY A 128 1.23 -20.59 -1.12
C GLY A 128 -0.27 -20.61 -1.36
N GLU A 129 -1.00 -20.37 -0.27
CA GLU A 129 -2.46 -20.45 -0.21
C GLU A 129 -3.09 -19.06 -0.31
N TYR A 130 -4.18 -18.96 -1.06
CA TYR A 130 -5.00 -17.75 -1.16
C TYR A 130 -6.48 -18.09 -0.93
N GLU A 131 -6.95 -17.80 0.28
CA GLU A 131 -8.33 -17.96 0.72
C GLU A 131 -9.12 -16.70 0.35
N ILE A 132 -10.13 -16.88 -0.51
CA ILE A 132 -11.00 -15.81 -0.99
C ILE A 132 -12.29 -15.81 -0.14
N PRO A 133 -12.77 -14.65 0.35
CA PRO A 133 -13.98 -14.56 1.14
C PRO A 133 -15.22 -14.95 0.30
N ARG A 134 -16.23 -15.56 0.92
CA ARG A 134 -17.41 -16.12 0.22
C ARG A 134 -18.18 -15.13 -0.65
N ASN A 135 -18.08 -13.83 -0.35
CA ASN A 135 -18.74 -12.72 -1.04
C ASN A 135 -17.79 -11.93 -1.97
N ALA A 136 -16.65 -12.50 -2.36
CA ALA A 136 -15.70 -11.85 -3.26
C ALA A 136 -16.29 -11.52 -4.63
N SER A 137 -15.76 -10.46 -5.26
CA SER A 137 -16.14 -10.10 -6.61
C SER A 137 -15.67 -11.15 -7.62
N GLY A 138 -16.45 -11.38 -8.68
CA GLY A 138 -16.10 -12.32 -9.76
C GLY A 138 -14.75 -12.00 -10.42
N TRP A 139 -14.33 -10.73 -10.41
CA TRP A 139 -12.99 -10.33 -10.84
C TRP A 139 -11.87 -10.92 -9.96
N LEU A 140 -12.05 -10.96 -8.63
CA LEU A 140 -11.03 -11.50 -7.72
C LEU A 140 -10.88 -13.01 -7.87
N LEU A 141 -12.00 -13.72 -8.03
CA LEU A 141 -12.04 -15.15 -8.37
C LEU A 141 -11.30 -15.41 -9.69
N ALA A 142 -11.70 -14.73 -10.77
CA ALA A 142 -11.07 -14.86 -12.08
C ALA A 142 -9.59 -14.40 -12.11
N HIS A 143 -9.16 -13.53 -11.19
CA HIS A 143 -7.76 -13.15 -11.06
C HIS A 143 -6.93 -14.25 -10.40
N ARG A 144 -7.41 -14.83 -9.27
CA ARG A 144 -6.76 -16.00 -8.63
C ARG A 144 -6.61 -17.16 -9.59
N ASP A 145 -7.66 -17.45 -10.37
CA ASP A 145 -7.67 -18.64 -11.23
C ASP A 145 -6.64 -18.55 -12.37
N ARG A 146 -6.20 -17.33 -12.72
CA ARG A 146 -5.11 -17.04 -13.67
C ARG A 146 -3.71 -17.06 -13.05
N LEU A 147 -3.56 -17.12 -11.73
CA LEU A 147 -2.25 -17.21 -11.10
C LEU A 147 -1.60 -18.55 -11.46
N PRO A 148 -0.27 -18.58 -11.74
CA PRO A 148 0.47 -19.83 -11.91
C PRO A 148 0.23 -20.80 -10.77
N VAL A 149 0.22 -22.09 -11.09
CA VAL A 149 0.11 -23.20 -10.14
C VAL A 149 1.39 -24.02 -10.25
N ASP A 150 2.04 -24.29 -9.12
CA ASP A 150 3.19 -25.19 -9.07
C ASP A 150 2.70 -26.63 -9.31
N PRO A 151 3.18 -27.33 -10.37
CA PRO A 151 2.77 -28.70 -10.64
C PRO A 151 3.20 -29.71 -9.57
N ALA A 152 4.21 -29.39 -8.74
CA ALA A 152 4.70 -30.29 -7.70
C ALA A 152 3.87 -30.22 -6.40
N THR A 153 3.43 -29.03 -5.99
CA THR A 153 2.69 -28.84 -4.73
C THR A 153 1.22 -28.44 -4.89
N GLY A 154 0.78 -28.03 -6.08
CA GLY A 154 -0.56 -27.49 -6.33
C GLY A 154 -0.80 -26.09 -5.75
N LEU A 155 0.22 -25.47 -5.15
CA LEU A 155 0.16 -24.12 -4.60
C LEU A 155 0.19 -23.07 -5.71
N ARG A 156 -0.28 -21.84 -5.43
CA ARG A 156 -0.29 -20.73 -6.40
C ARG A 156 0.85 -19.75 -6.16
N GLU A 157 1.37 -19.15 -7.22
CA GLU A 157 2.31 -18.02 -7.07
C GLU A 157 1.53 -16.83 -6.50
N ILE A 158 1.93 -16.38 -5.31
CA ILE A 158 1.28 -15.34 -4.55
C ILE A 158 2.30 -14.29 -4.06
N GLY A 159 1.84 -13.05 -3.93
CA GLY A 159 2.62 -11.96 -3.34
C GLY A 159 2.04 -11.49 -2.02
N ILE A 160 2.85 -11.42 -0.96
CA ILE A 160 2.49 -10.77 0.30
C ILE A 160 3.11 -9.35 0.34
N PRO A 161 2.30 -8.29 0.15
CA PRO A 161 2.75 -6.90 -0.01
C PRO A 161 3.10 -6.23 1.33
N LEU A 162 4.21 -6.62 1.96
CA LEU A 162 4.64 -6.12 3.28
C LEU A 162 4.75 -4.58 3.35
N GLY A 163 5.06 -3.90 2.24
CA GLY A 163 5.05 -2.43 2.12
C GLY A 163 3.67 -1.75 2.26
N VAL A 164 2.57 -2.51 2.39
CA VAL A 164 1.27 -1.99 2.82
C VAL A 164 1.23 -1.75 4.33
N VAL A 165 1.88 -2.63 5.11
CA VAL A 165 1.93 -2.58 6.59
C VAL A 165 3.01 -1.60 7.06
N ASP A 166 4.22 -1.73 6.53
CA ASP A 166 5.35 -0.84 6.80
C ASP A 166 6.08 -0.50 5.48
N PRO A 167 5.95 0.73 4.95
CA PRO A 167 6.58 1.15 3.70
C PRO A 167 8.12 1.09 3.68
N LEU A 168 8.78 0.96 4.83
CA LEU A 168 10.25 0.90 4.95
C LEU A 168 10.74 -0.44 5.52
N TRP A 169 9.88 -1.47 5.53
CA TRP A 169 10.13 -2.73 6.23
C TRP A 169 11.48 -3.37 5.93
N GLU A 170 11.91 -3.33 4.67
CA GLU A 170 13.18 -3.88 4.18
C GLU A 170 14.41 -3.31 4.90
N HIS A 171 14.34 -2.05 5.33
CA HIS A 171 15.42 -1.32 5.98
C HIS A 171 15.26 -1.31 7.52
N GLY A 172 14.19 -1.93 8.04
CA GLY A 172 13.86 -1.96 9.45
C GLY A 172 13.97 -3.34 10.11
N PRO A 173 13.61 -3.44 11.41
CA PRO A 173 13.63 -4.71 12.16
C PRO A 173 12.71 -5.81 11.60
N MET A 174 11.77 -5.48 10.71
CA MET A 174 10.96 -6.47 10.01
C MET A 174 11.74 -7.14 8.88
N GLY A 175 12.38 -6.37 8.00
CA GLY A 175 13.25 -6.87 6.93
C GLY A 175 14.39 -7.72 7.45
N GLU A 176 15.02 -7.31 8.56
CA GLU A 176 16.07 -8.09 9.20
C GLU A 176 15.58 -9.41 9.83
N ARG A 177 14.31 -9.48 10.26
CA ARG A 177 13.70 -10.77 10.68
C ARG A 177 13.36 -11.66 9.48
N VAL A 178 12.87 -11.08 8.38
CA VAL A 178 12.58 -11.78 7.13
C VAL A 178 13.85 -12.38 6.51
N ARG A 179 14.91 -11.57 6.31
CA ARG A 179 16.18 -12.04 5.73
C ARG A 179 16.77 -13.21 6.53
N ARG A 180 16.81 -13.11 7.86
CA ARG A 180 17.28 -14.20 8.72
C ARG A 180 16.41 -15.46 8.70
N ARG A 181 15.13 -15.37 8.32
CA ARG A 181 14.26 -16.55 8.07
C ARG A 181 14.56 -17.19 6.72
N ILE A 182 14.77 -16.38 5.68
CA ILE A 182 15.11 -16.85 4.33
C ILE A 182 16.52 -17.48 4.32
N LEU A 183 17.54 -16.81 4.86
CA LEU A 183 18.91 -17.35 4.91
C LEU A 183 19.02 -18.66 5.71
N ARG A 184 18.19 -18.85 6.75
CA ARG A 184 18.14 -20.12 7.50
C ARG A 184 17.55 -21.28 6.69
N ARG A 185 16.74 -21.02 5.65
CA ARG A 185 16.25 -22.05 4.73
C ARG A 185 17.39 -22.60 3.87
N GLU A 186 18.29 -21.73 3.41
CA GLU A 186 19.43 -22.10 2.55
C GLU A 186 20.51 -22.91 3.29
N SER A 187 20.39 -23.04 4.61
CA SER A 187 21.30 -23.80 5.48
C SER A 187 20.73 -25.16 5.94
N GLN A 188 19.60 -25.61 5.35
CA GLN A 188 18.90 -26.86 5.67
C GLN A 188 18.66 -27.71 4.43
#